data_AF-A0A800DJZ4-F1
#
_entry.id   AF-A0A800DJZ4-F1
#
_cell.length_a   1.000
_cell.length_b   1.000
_cell.length_c   1.000
_cell.angle_alpha   90.00
_cell.angle_beta   90.00
_cell.angle_gamma   90.00
#
_symmetry.space_group_name_H-M   'P 1'
#
loop_
_entity.id
_entity.type
_entity.pdbx_description
1 polymer ?
#
loop_
_entity_poly.entity_id
_entity_poly.type
_entity_poly.pdbx_seq_one_letter_code
_entity_poly.pdbx_strand_id
1 'polypeptide(L)'
;MTLWARYDHQGNTGFGTVEADTISVHEGDMFATPNATGVSLALGDVKLLAPCEPSKMVALWNNFHALAAKMDMPEPDEPLYFLKASNSFLGPDELIQRPKSYDGKVVYEGELGIVIGKQCKNVSEADAEGFIFGYTCINDV
;
A
#
# COMPACT_ATOMS: atom_id res chain seq x y z
N MET A 1 7.40 6.11 14.54
CA MET A 1 6.44 5.16 13.90
C MET A 1 7.24 3.97 13.42
N THR A 2 6.70 2.77 13.55
CA THR A 2 7.36 1.55 13.07
C THR A 2 7.16 1.43 11.57
N LEU A 3 8.24 1.27 10.81
CA LEU A 3 8.18 0.97 9.39
C LEU A 3 8.17 -0.53 9.20
N TRP A 4 7.21 -1.04 8.44
CA TRP A 4 7.13 -2.45 8.08
C TRP A 4 7.45 -2.63 6.61
N ALA A 5 8.15 -3.72 6.29
CA ALA A 5 8.45 -4.10 4.92
C ALA A 5 8.21 -5.59 4.71
N ARG A 6 7.73 -5.92 3.51
CA ARG A 6 7.86 -7.26 2.93
C ARG A 6 9.07 -7.26 2.01
N TYR A 7 9.78 -8.37 1.97
CA TYR A 7 11.00 -8.50 1.19
C TYR A 7 11.12 -9.90 0.58
N ASP A 8 11.86 -10.00 -0.51
CA ASP A 8 12.45 -11.24 -1.00
C ASP A 8 13.95 -11.24 -0.67
N HIS A 9 14.40 -12.29 0.01
CA HIS A 9 15.81 -12.53 0.28
C HIS A 9 16.18 -13.90 -0.28
N GLN A 10 16.90 -13.91 -1.41
CA GLN A 10 17.35 -15.12 -2.10
C GLN A 10 16.20 -16.07 -2.47
N GLY A 11 15.07 -15.53 -2.94
CA GLY A 11 13.88 -16.30 -3.32
C GLY A 11 12.95 -16.68 -2.16
N ASN A 12 13.25 -16.23 -0.93
CA ASN A 12 12.38 -16.43 0.22
C ASN A 12 11.70 -15.12 0.58
N THR A 13 10.36 -15.12 0.55
CA THR A 13 9.56 -13.98 1.00
C THR A 13 9.51 -13.94 2.53
N GLY A 14 9.74 -12.77 3.09
CA GLY A 14 9.61 -12.50 4.53
C GLY A 14 9.07 -11.11 4.80
N PHE A 15 8.94 -10.78 6.08
CA PHE A 15 8.58 -9.44 6.52
C PHE A 15 9.33 -9.06 7.79
N GLY A 16 9.39 -7.77 8.07
CA GLY A 16 10.13 -7.24 9.20
C GLY A 16 9.92 -5.76 9.42
N THR A 17 10.54 -5.25 10.46
CA THR A 17 10.58 -3.81 10.74
C THR A 17 11.86 -3.21 10.21
N VAL A 18 11.77 -1.99 9.66
CA VAL A 18 12.89 -1.28 9.04
C VAL A 18 13.37 -0.17 9.97
N GLU A 19 14.67 -0.16 10.24
CA GLU A 19 15.35 0.94 10.94
C GLU A 19 16.67 1.24 10.20
N ALA A 20 16.77 2.46 9.66
CA ALA A 20 17.82 2.86 8.74
C ALA A 20 17.99 1.83 7.60
N ASP A 21 19.17 1.23 7.48
CA ASP A 21 19.50 0.25 6.44
C ASP A 21 19.40 -1.21 6.94
N THR A 22 18.64 -1.45 8.03
CA THR A 22 18.48 -2.78 8.61
C THR A 22 17.01 -3.19 8.66
N ILE A 23 16.74 -4.45 8.32
CA ILE A 23 15.46 -5.11 8.56
C ILE A 23 15.63 -6.06 9.75
N SER A 24 14.89 -5.83 10.84
CA SER A 24 14.68 -6.84 11.87
C SER A 24 13.64 -7.83 11.34
N VAL A 25 14.00 -9.10 11.22
CA VAL A 25 13.14 -10.14 10.63
C VAL A 25 12.07 -10.56 11.63
N HIS A 26 10.83 -10.68 11.14
CA HIS A 26 9.71 -11.17 11.92
C HIS A 26 9.13 -12.45 11.31
N GLU A 27 8.50 -13.25 12.16
CA GLU A 27 7.70 -14.42 11.79
C GLU A 27 6.27 -14.32 12.34
N GLY A 28 5.39 -15.20 11.86
CA GLY A 28 3.97 -15.20 12.21
C GLY A 28 3.12 -14.37 11.25
N ASP A 29 2.14 -13.67 11.81
CA ASP A 29 1.21 -12.83 11.05
C ASP A 29 1.56 -11.36 11.26
N MET A 30 1.90 -10.66 10.18
CA MET A 30 2.30 -9.25 10.19
C MET A 30 1.24 -8.32 10.82
N PHE A 31 -0.05 -8.64 10.68
CA PHE A 31 -1.17 -7.82 11.14
C PHE A 31 -1.70 -8.20 12.52
N ALA A 32 -1.42 -9.41 12.99
CA ALA A 32 -1.95 -9.93 14.25
C ALA A 32 -0.87 -10.23 15.29
N THR A 33 0.09 -11.10 14.96
CA THR A 33 1.09 -11.61 15.91
C THR A 33 2.49 -11.65 15.29
N PRO A 34 3.11 -10.49 15.01
CA PRO A 34 4.45 -10.44 14.45
C PRO A 34 5.49 -10.63 15.56
N ASN A 35 6.31 -11.68 15.47
CA ASN A 35 7.36 -11.96 16.45
C ASN A 35 8.74 -11.74 15.85
N ALA A 36 9.57 -10.92 16.49
CA ALA A 36 10.95 -10.73 16.04
C ALA A 36 11.74 -12.03 16.23
N THR A 37 12.46 -12.45 15.20
CA THR A 37 13.24 -13.70 15.23
C THR A 37 14.63 -13.51 15.83
N GLY A 38 15.05 -12.25 16.03
CA GLY A 38 16.42 -11.88 16.39
C GLY A 38 17.39 -11.87 15.21
N VAL A 39 16.94 -12.25 14.01
CA VAL A 39 17.71 -12.14 12.77
C VAL A 39 17.59 -10.73 12.21
N SER A 40 18.68 -10.22 11.66
CA SER A 40 18.72 -8.94 10.94
C SER A 40 19.29 -9.14 9.54
N LEU A 41 18.72 -8.41 8.59
CA LEU A 41 19.17 -8.35 7.20
C LEU A 41 19.53 -6.90 6.86
N ALA A 42 20.56 -6.69 6.03
CA ALA A 42 20.77 -5.37 5.46
C ALA A 42 19.67 -5.10 4.43
N LEU A 43 19.12 -3.89 4.43
CA LEU A 43 18.09 -3.46 3.48
C LEU A 43 18.58 -3.60 2.02
N GLY A 44 19.87 -3.36 1.78
CA GLY A 44 20.50 -3.51 0.47
C GLY A 44 20.69 -4.96 0.00
N ASP A 45 20.53 -5.95 0.89
CA ASP A 45 20.68 -7.37 0.55
C ASP A 45 19.35 -8.02 0.14
N VAL A 46 18.24 -7.28 0.20
CA VAL A 46 16.91 -7.79 -0.11
C VAL A 46 16.26 -7.00 -1.24
N LYS A 47 15.31 -7.64 -1.93
CA LYS A 47 14.37 -6.93 -2.81
C LYS A 47 13.12 -6.57 -2.01
N LEU A 48 12.78 -5.29 -1.90
CA LEU A 48 11.51 -4.88 -1.30
C LEU A 48 10.33 -5.32 -2.19
N LEU A 49 9.27 -5.80 -1.54
CA LEU A 49 8.02 -6.20 -2.19
C LEU A 49 6.91 -5.19 -1.89
N ALA A 50 5.74 -5.38 -2.49
CA ALA A 50 4.54 -4.67 -2.05
C ALA A 50 4.34 -4.90 -0.54
N PRO A 51 4.02 -3.84 0.25
CA PRO A 51 4.08 -3.86 1.71
C PRO A 51 3.06 -4.83 2.35
N CYS A 52 2.06 -5.28 1.59
CA CYS A 52 1.10 -6.30 1.97
C CYS A 52 0.58 -7.06 0.74
N GLU A 53 -0.28 -8.05 0.98
CA GLU A 53 -0.99 -8.80 -0.07
C GLU A 53 -2.49 -8.51 0.02
N PRO A 54 -2.94 -7.36 -0.52
CA PRO A 54 -4.34 -6.98 -0.38
C PRO A 54 -5.24 -7.86 -1.25
N SER A 55 -6.36 -8.32 -0.67
CA SER A 55 -7.39 -9.05 -1.42
C SER A 55 -8.16 -8.17 -2.41
N LYS A 56 -8.15 -6.86 -2.20
CA LYS A 56 -8.78 -5.82 -3.01
C LYS A 56 -8.16 -4.47 -2.70
N MET A 57 -8.22 -3.55 -3.65
CA MET A 57 -7.95 -2.13 -3.44
C MET A 57 -9.21 -1.35 -3.79
N VAL A 58 -9.70 -0.58 -2.82
CA VAL A 58 -10.79 0.38 -3.00
C VAL A 58 -10.12 1.75 -3.12
N ALA A 59 -10.21 2.35 -4.30
CA ALA A 59 -9.64 3.66 -4.59
C ALA A 59 -10.74 4.73 -4.56
N LEU A 60 -10.35 5.96 -4.25
CA LEU A 60 -11.26 7.11 -4.22
C LEU A 60 -10.92 8.03 -5.39
N TRP A 61 -11.94 8.49 -6.10
CA TRP A 61 -11.75 9.44 -7.18
C TRP A 61 -11.80 10.88 -6.67
N ASN A 62 -10.81 11.69 -7.06
CA ASN A 62 -10.78 13.15 -6.85
C ASN A 62 -11.00 13.64 -5.41
N ASN A 63 -10.36 13.00 -4.44
CA ASN A 63 -10.52 13.33 -3.01
C ASN A 63 -9.57 14.44 -2.50
N PHE A 64 -9.16 15.38 -3.35
CA PHE A 64 -8.29 16.51 -2.97
C PHE A 64 -8.97 17.85 -3.26
N HIS A 65 -9.63 18.39 -2.24
CA HIS A 65 -10.52 19.56 -2.37
C HIS A 65 -9.81 20.80 -2.96
N ALA A 66 -8.54 21.01 -2.62
CA ALA A 66 -7.78 22.13 -3.16
C ALA A 66 -7.55 22.01 -4.68
N LEU A 67 -7.41 20.80 -5.22
CA LEU A 67 -7.31 20.57 -6.66
C LEU A 67 -8.67 20.73 -7.33
N ALA A 68 -9.73 20.19 -6.73
CA ALA A 68 -11.10 20.34 -7.23
C ALA A 68 -11.48 21.83 -7.35
N ALA A 69 -11.22 22.62 -6.30
CA ALA A 69 -11.47 24.06 -6.30
C ALA A 69 -10.63 24.81 -7.36
N LYS A 70 -9.38 24.40 -7.58
CA LYS A 70 -8.51 24.99 -8.61
C LYS A 70 -9.00 24.69 -10.03
N MET A 71 -9.62 23.53 -10.24
CA MET A 71 -10.11 23.07 -11.55
C MET A 71 -11.58 23.44 -11.81
N ASP A 72 -12.24 24.12 -10.88
CA ASP A 72 -13.68 24.42 -10.93
C ASP A 72 -14.53 23.16 -11.14
N MET A 73 -14.11 22.07 -10.50
CA MET A 73 -14.81 20.79 -10.52
C MET A 73 -15.81 20.72 -9.35
N PRO A 74 -17.06 20.29 -9.58
CA PRO A 74 -18.02 20.10 -8.51
C PRO A 74 -17.57 18.98 -7.57
N GLU A 75 -17.72 19.22 -6.27
CA GLU A 75 -17.54 18.18 -5.25
C GLU A 75 -18.75 17.23 -5.32
N PRO A 76 -18.54 15.90 -5.40
CA PRO A 76 -19.65 14.96 -5.39
C PRO A 76 -20.30 14.89 -4.00
N ASP A 77 -21.62 14.70 -3.95
CA ASP A 77 -22.38 14.60 -2.68
C ASP A 77 -21.96 13.38 -1.83
N GLU A 78 -21.39 12.36 -2.47
CA GLU A 78 -20.91 11.12 -1.86
C GLU A 78 -19.56 10.75 -2.47
N PRO A 79 -18.64 10.11 -1.72
CA PRO A 79 -17.35 9.70 -2.27
C PRO A 79 -17.51 8.71 -3.43
N LEU A 80 -16.72 8.90 -4.48
CA LEU A 80 -16.74 8.05 -5.66
C LEU A 80 -15.64 7.00 -5.56
N TYR A 81 -16.03 5.72 -5.59
CA TYR A 81 -15.13 4.59 -5.42
C TYR A 81 -15.00 3.75 -6.68
N PHE A 82 -13.84 3.12 -6.84
CA PHE A 82 -13.61 2.06 -7.81
C PHE A 82 -12.71 0.97 -7.25
N LEU A 83 -12.63 -0.15 -7.97
CA LEU A 83 -11.79 -1.29 -7.59
C LEU A 83 -10.64 -1.45 -8.57
N LYS A 84 -9.43 -1.54 -8.04
CA LYS A 84 -8.28 -2.07 -8.80
C LYS A 84 -8.14 -3.56 -8.54
N ALA A 85 -7.95 -4.32 -9.61
CA ALA A 85 -7.77 -5.76 -9.55
C ALA A 85 -6.41 -6.10 -8.93
N SER A 86 -6.33 -7.23 -8.22
CA SER A 86 -5.12 -7.62 -7.48
C SER A 86 -3.90 -7.89 -8.35
N ASN A 87 -4.10 -8.17 -9.64
CA ASN A 87 -3.04 -8.32 -10.62
C ASN A 87 -2.41 -7.00 -11.10
N SER A 88 -2.87 -5.85 -10.58
CA SER A 88 -2.29 -4.53 -10.89
C SER A 88 -1.22 -4.08 -9.88
N PHE A 89 -1.05 -4.81 -8.76
CA PHE A 89 -0.14 -4.40 -7.71
C PHE A 89 1.30 -4.79 -8.04
N LEU A 90 2.20 -3.83 -7.85
CA LEU A 90 3.64 -3.99 -8.04
C LEU A 90 4.38 -3.61 -6.76
N GLY A 91 5.56 -4.19 -6.59
CA GLY A 91 6.49 -3.75 -5.55
C GLY A 91 7.11 -2.38 -5.87
N PRO A 92 7.83 -1.78 -4.89
CA PRO A 92 8.65 -0.61 -5.17
C PRO A 92 9.68 -0.91 -6.26
N ASP A 93 10.02 0.11 -7.05
CA ASP A 93 11.01 0.06 -8.15
C ASP A 93 10.71 -0.92 -9.29
N GLU A 94 9.53 -1.53 -9.31
CA GLU A 94 9.10 -2.39 -10.41
C GLU A 94 8.60 -1.59 -11.62
N LEU A 95 8.78 -2.16 -12.81
CA LEU A 95 8.46 -1.48 -14.07
C LEU A 95 6.96 -1.60 -14.40
N ILE A 96 6.28 -0.45 -14.45
CA ILE A 96 4.91 -0.37 -14.97
C ILE A 96 4.92 -0.58 -16.49
N GLN A 97 4.33 -1.67 -16.96
CA GLN A 97 4.25 -1.98 -18.38
C GLN A 97 2.98 -1.43 -19.00
N ARG A 98 3.12 -0.44 -19.90
CA ARG A 98 2.00 0.03 -20.72
C ARG A 98 1.49 -1.10 -21.63
N PRO A 99 0.17 -1.34 -21.71
CA PRO A 99 -0.39 -2.29 -22.67
C PRO A 99 0.01 -1.94 -24.11
N LYS A 100 0.48 -2.93 -24.87
CA LYS A 100 0.95 -2.73 -26.26
C LYS A 100 -0.12 -2.15 -27.19
N SER A 101 -1.39 -2.47 -26.92
CA SER A 101 -2.54 -2.00 -27.70
C SER A 101 -2.99 -0.58 -27.33
N TYR A 102 -2.45 0.01 -26.26
CA TYR A 102 -2.85 1.32 -25.78
C TYR A 102 -1.84 2.38 -26.23
N ASP A 103 -2.29 3.29 -27.09
CA ASP A 103 -1.50 4.41 -27.62
C ASP A 103 -1.73 5.74 -26.88
N GLY A 104 -2.69 5.77 -25.95
CA GLY A 104 -3.02 6.93 -25.14
C GLY A 104 -2.01 7.27 -24.04
N LYS A 105 -2.37 8.28 -23.24
CA LYS A 105 -1.55 8.77 -22.11
C LYS A 105 -1.67 7.84 -20.92
N VAL A 106 -0.52 7.51 -20.34
CA VAL A 106 -0.42 6.87 -19.02
C VAL A 106 -0.02 7.96 -18.04
N VAL A 107 -0.80 8.13 -16.97
CA VAL A 107 -0.62 9.20 -15.98
C VAL A 107 -0.28 8.56 -14.65
N TYR A 108 0.55 9.22 -13.86
CA TYR A 108 0.82 8.81 -12.48
C TYR A 108 -0.09 9.59 -11.54
N GLU A 109 -0.56 8.94 -10.48
CA GLU A 109 -1.39 9.55 -9.44
C GLU A 109 -0.84 9.10 -8.08
N GLY A 110 -0.05 9.97 -7.45
CA GLY A 110 0.54 9.67 -6.15
C GLY A 110 -0.48 9.80 -5.04
N GLU A 111 -0.74 8.72 -4.32
CA GLU A 111 -1.79 8.65 -3.30
C GLU A 111 -1.31 8.10 -1.95
N LEU A 112 -2.03 8.47 -0.89
CA LEU A 112 -1.92 7.84 0.41
C LEU A 112 -2.70 6.52 0.41
N GLY A 113 -1.98 5.39 0.49
CA GLY A 113 -2.58 4.09 0.69
C GLY A 113 -2.88 3.85 2.17
N ILE A 114 -4.09 3.38 2.48
CA ILE A 114 -4.49 2.94 3.82
C ILE A 114 -4.48 1.41 3.85
N VAL A 115 -3.68 0.82 4.72
CA VAL A 115 -3.61 -0.64 4.89
C VAL A 115 -4.53 -1.05 6.03
N ILE A 116 -5.56 -1.84 5.73
CA ILE A 116 -6.49 -2.39 6.73
C ILE A 116 -5.90 -3.67 7.31
N GLY A 117 -5.70 -3.70 8.63
CA GLY A 117 -5.07 -4.83 9.34
C GLY A 117 -6.04 -5.84 9.94
N LYS A 118 -7.33 -5.48 10.04
CA LYS A 118 -8.34 -6.32 10.68
C LYS A 118 -9.60 -6.37 9.85
N GLN A 119 -10.26 -7.53 9.84
CA GLN A 119 -11.57 -7.64 9.21
C GLN A 119 -12.58 -6.71 9.90
N CYS A 120 -13.31 -5.94 9.09
CA CYS A 120 -14.22 -4.91 9.56
C CYS A 120 -15.51 -4.91 8.73
N LYS A 121 -16.64 -4.52 9.35
CA LYS A 121 -17.92 -4.32 8.69
C LYS A 121 -18.77 -3.35 9.51
N ASN A 122 -19.42 -2.38 8.86
CA ASN A 122 -20.27 -1.37 9.50
C ASN A 122 -19.57 -0.64 10.66
N VAL A 123 -18.30 -0.30 10.47
CA VAL A 123 -17.48 0.40 11.48
C VAL A 123 -17.83 1.88 11.46
N SER A 124 -17.97 2.48 12.64
CA SER A 124 -18.19 3.92 12.77
C SER A 124 -16.91 4.69 12.43
N GLU A 125 -17.02 5.95 12.03
CA GLU A 125 -15.84 6.78 11.76
C GLU A 125 -14.92 6.88 13.00
N ALA A 126 -15.51 6.99 14.20
CA ALA A 126 -14.77 7.08 15.46
C ALA A 126 -13.98 5.81 15.79
N ASP A 127 -14.42 4.64 15.29
CA ASP A 127 -13.76 3.35 15.54
C ASP A 127 -12.80 2.94 14.40
N ALA A 128 -12.81 3.66 13.27
CA ALA A 128 -12.11 3.27 12.05
C ALA A 128 -10.59 3.10 12.24
N GLU A 129 -9.98 3.98 13.03
CA GLU A 129 -8.53 3.96 13.32
C GLU A 129 -8.09 2.60 13.90
N GLY A 130 -8.92 1.94 14.71
CA GLY A 130 -8.60 0.64 15.32
C GLY A 130 -8.46 -0.53 14.33
N PHE A 131 -8.86 -0.32 13.07
CA PHE A 131 -8.77 -1.30 11.98
C PHE A 131 -7.68 -0.96 10.96
N ILE A 132 -7.11 0.26 11.01
CA ILE A 132 -6.01 0.68 10.16
C ILE A 132 -4.72 0.09 10.74
N PHE A 133 -4.00 -0.71 9.93
CA PHE A 133 -2.67 -1.19 10.28
C PHE A 133 -1.63 -0.09 10.13
N GLY A 134 -1.75 0.70 9.06
CA GLY A 134 -0.83 1.78 8.77
C GLY A 134 -1.09 2.37 7.39
N TYR A 135 -0.10 3.12 6.92
CA TYR A 135 -0.17 3.87 5.68
C TYR A 135 1.03 3.57 4.80
N THR A 136 0.84 3.67 3.49
CA THR A 136 1.89 3.51 2.49
C THR A 136 1.72 4.54 1.37
N CYS A 137 2.75 4.71 0.55
CA CYS A 137 2.60 5.40 -0.72
C CYS A 137 2.02 4.45 -1.78
N ILE A 138 1.15 4.96 -2.64
CA ILE A 138 0.58 4.27 -3.80
C ILE A 138 0.75 5.16 -5.04
N ASN A 139 0.89 4.53 -6.20
CA ASN A 139 0.77 5.20 -7.49
C ASN A 139 -0.40 4.57 -8.26
N ASP A 140 -1.51 5.30 -8.41
CA ASP A 140 -2.70 4.86 -9.14
C ASP A 140 -2.56 5.16 -10.64
N VAL A 141 -1.88 4.25 -11.35
CA VAL A 141 -1.67 4.30 -12.80
C VAL A 141 -2.77 3.58 -13.58
#